data_AF-A0A2W0CC86-F1
#
_entry.id   AF-A0A2W0CC86-F1
#
_cell.length_a   1.000
_cell.length_b   1.000
_cell.length_c   1.000
_cell.angle_alpha   90.00
_cell.angle_beta   90.00
_cell.angle_gamma   90.00
#
_symmetry.space_group_name_H-M   'P 1'
#
loop_
_entity.id
_entity.type
_entity.pdbx_description
1 polymer ?
#
loop_
_entity_poly.entity_id
_entity_poly.type
_entity_poly.pdbx_seq_one_letter_code
_entity_poly.pdbx_strand_id
1 'polypeptide(L)'
;MSAMLELFGIEILECEYTDASEESFQYDSVTFHLKSLSKYNGMTIEVLHDWMFKVWDAEGKVIDKFYLIENDEFRKMLYQKYPI
;
A
#
# COMPACT_ATOMS: atom_id res chain seq x y z
N MET A 1 3.33 0.16 -19.35
CA MET A 1 3.29 1.61 -19.06
C MET A 1 3.13 1.68 -17.55
N SER A 2 4.21 1.84 -16.80
CA SER A 2 4.15 1.78 -15.33
C SER A 2 3.49 3.06 -14.83
N ALA A 3 2.26 2.96 -14.33
CA ALA A 3 1.55 4.08 -13.74
C ALA A 3 2.06 4.26 -12.30
N MET A 4 2.75 5.37 -12.05
CA MET A 4 3.13 5.81 -10.71
C MET A 4 1.88 6.37 -10.04
N LEU A 5 1.28 5.61 -9.12
CA LEU A 5 0.07 6.02 -8.41
C LEU A 5 0.43 6.53 -7.02
N GLU A 6 0.01 7.76 -6.71
CA GLU A 6 0.27 8.39 -5.43
C GLU A 6 -0.94 8.18 -4.50
N LEU A 7 -0.82 7.27 -3.54
CA LEU A 7 -1.83 7.03 -2.51
C LEU A 7 -1.42 7.74 -1.24
N PHE A 8 -2.21 8.73 -0.80
CA PHE A 8 -1.99 9.43 0.47
C PHE A 8 -0.54 9.96 0.67
N GLY A 9 0.12 10.38 -0.42
CA GLY A 9 1.50 10.86 -0.41
C GLY A 9 2.59 9.80 -0.60
N ILE A 10 2.20 8.54 -0.85
CA ILE A 10 3.09 7.40 -1.04
C ILE A 10 3.18 7.06 -2.51
N GLU A 11 4.40 6.95 -3.00
CA GLU A 11 4.69 6.44 -4.34
C GLU A 11 4.52 4.92 -4.34
N ILE A 12 3.45 4.42 -4.97
CA ILE A 12 3.34 3.02 -5.40
C ILE A 12 3.86 2.97 -6.84
N LEU A 13 5.02 2.34 -7.00
CA LEU A 13 5.85 2.53 -8.19
C LEU A 13 5.41 1.70 -9.40
N GLU A 14 4.66 0.62 -9.22
CA GLU A 14 4.16 -0.22 -10.33
C GLU A 14 2.81 -0.85 -9.97
N CYS A 15 1.76 -0.48 -10.69
CA CYS A 15 0.44 -1.08 -10.59
C CYS A 15 -0.06 -1.45 -11.99
N GLU A 16 -0.36 -2.73 -12.22
CA GLU A 16 -0.90 -3.22 -13.50
C GLU A 16 -2.43 -3.12 -13.56
N TYR A 17 -3.12 -3.12 -12.41
CA TYR A 17 -4.58 -3.08 -12.32
C TYR A 17 -5.03 -2.41 -11.01
N THR A 18 -5.94 -1.43 -11.11
CA THR A 18 -6.61 -0.81 -9.95
C THR A 18 -8.11 -1.08 -10.03
N ASP A 19 -8.68 -1.71 -9.01
CA ASP A 19 -10.14 -1.74 -8.81
C ASP A 19 -10.49 -0.88 -7.60
N ALA A 20 -11.38 0.09 -7.83
CA ALA A 20 -11.76 1.09 -6.85
C ALA A 20 -13.21 0.86 -6.44
N SER A 21 -13.43 0.68 -5.14
CA SER A 21 -14.77 0.65 -4.54
C SER A 21 -15.03 1.94 -3.76
N GLU A 22 -16.25 2.09 -3.22
CA GLU A 22 -16.58 3.20 -2.33
C GLU A 22 -15.71 3.21 -1.06
N GLU A 23 -15.17 2.06 -0.64
CA GLU A 23 -14.48 1.91 0.64
C GLU A 23 -12.98 1.61 0.54
N SER A 24 -12.50 1.15 -0.62
CA SER A 24 -11.13 0.65 -0.79
C SER A 24 -10.59 0.73 -2.22
N PHE A 25 -9.27 0.64 -2.32
CA PHE A 25 -8.52 0.45 -3.57
C PHE A 25 -7.69 -0.82 -3.47
N GLN A 26 -7.76 -1.66 -4.50
CA GLN A 26 -6.96 -2.88 -4.59
C GLN A 26 -5.83 -2.74 -5.62
N TYR A 27 -4.65 -3.24 -5.25
CA TYR A 27 -3.42 -3.19 -6.04
C TYR A 27 -2.81 -4.59 -6.10
N ASP A 28 -2.66 -5.12 -7.31
CA ASP A 28 -2.06 -6.43 -7.51
C ASP A 28 -0.54 -6.35 -7.74
N SER A 29 0.17 -7.37 -7.23
CA SER A 29 1.61 -7.56 -7.41
C SER A 29 2.45 -6.32 -7.05
N VAL A 30 2.22 -5.76 -5.87
CA VAL A 30 2.83 -4.51 -5.43
C VAL A 30 4.31 -4.71 -5.05
N THR A 31 5.17 -3.78 -5.45
CA THR A 31 6.54 -3.67 -4.94
C THR A 31 6.66 -2.45 -4.03
N PHE A 32 7.09 -2.67 -2.78
CA PHE A 32 7.33 -1.63 -1.79
C PHE A 32 8.81 -1.23 -1.72
N HIS A 33 9.06 0.07 -1.58
CA HIS A 33 10.40 0.62 -1.30
C HIS A 33 10.68 0.78 0.20
N LEU A 34 9.64 0.73 1.03
CA LEU A 34 9.76 0.72 2.49
C LEU A 34 10.34 -0.62 2.96
N LYS A 35 11.44 -0.59 3.71
CA LYS A 35 12.11 -1.82 4.15
C LYS A 35 11.17 -2.67 5.00
N SER A 36 10.40 -2.03 5.87
CA SER A 36 9.40 -2.68 6.74
C SER A 36 8.26 -3.38 5.97
N LEU A 37 8.00 -3.00 4.72
CA LEU A 37 6.94 -3.56 3.87
C LEU A 37 7.45 -4.45 2.74
N SER A 38 8.77 -4.47 2.49
CA SER A 38 9.39 -5.31 1.45
C SER A 38 9.08 -6.81 1.54
N LYS A 39 8.73 -7.30 2.73
CA LYS A 39 8.26 -8.67 2.96
C LYS A 39 6.93 -9.02 2.25
N TYR A 40 6.18 -8.01 1.80
CA TYR A 40 4.93 -8.17 1.08
C TYR A 40 5.07 -7.93 -0.43
N ASN A 41 6.30 -7.84 -0.96
CA ASN A 41 6.50 -7.65 -2.39
C ASN A 41 5.91 -8.82 -3.20
N GLY A 42 5.20 -8.49 -4.28
CA GLY A 42 4.50 -9.46 -5.13
C GLY A 42 3.17 -9.95 -4.57
N MET A 43 2.70 -9.37 -3.46
CA MET A 43 1.37 -9.64 -2.90
C MET A 43 0.34 -8.65 -3.42
N THR A 44 -0.94 -8.99 -3.28
CA THR A 44 -2.05 -8.07 -3.50
C THR A 44 -2.33 -7.28 -2.22
N ILE A 45 -2.56 -5.99 -2.37
CA ILE A 45 -2.76 -5.04 -1.28
C ILE A 45 -4.09 -4.35 -1.47
N GLU A 46 -4.95 -4.39 -0.46
CA GLU A 46 -6.14 -3.57 -0.38
C GLU A 46 -5.90 -2.42 0.61
N VAL A 47 -6.06 -1.19 0.14
CA VAL A 47 -5.94 0.03 0.94
C VAL A 47 -7.33 0.59 1.17
N LEU A 48 -7.75 0.62 2.42
CA LEU A 48 -9.03 1.22 2.81
C LEU A 48 -8.87 2.72 3.05
N HIS A 49 -9.99 3.45 2.97
CA HIS A 49 -10.05 4.90 3.20
C HIS A 49 -9.56 5.33 4.60
N ASP A 50 -9.58 4.43 5.58
CA ASP A 50 -9.10 4.64 6.94
C ASP A 50 -7.61 4.29 7.13
N TRP A 51 -6.85 4.18 6.03
CA TRP A 51 -5.42 3.88 5.99
C TRP A 51 -5.07 2.45 6.42
N MET A 52 -6.07 1.58 6.49
CA MET A 52 -5.88 0.17 6.77
C MET A 52 -5.44 -0.56 5.51
N PHE A 53 -4.36 -1.32 5.65
CA PHE A 53 -3.84 -2.21 4.63
C PHE A 53 -4.30 -3.63 4.94
N LYS A 54 -4.85 -4.32 3.94
CA LYS A 54 -4.97 -5.79 3.95
C LYS A 54 -4.03 -6.36 2.91
N VAL A 55 -3.25 -7.36 3.32
CA VAL A 55 -2.34 -8.08 2.44
C VAL A 55 -2.95 -9.44 2.13
N TRP A 56 -3.04 -9.74 0.85
CA TRP A 56 -3.60 -10.98 0.32
C TRP A 56 -2.48 -11.82 -0.30
N ASP A 57 -2.49 -13.12 -0.04
CA ASP A 57 -1.62 -14.06 -0.74
C ASP A 57 -2.13 -14.38 -2.15
N ALA A 58 -1.33 -15.12 -2.91
CA ALA A 58 -1.66 -15.52 -4.28
C ALA A 58 -2.88 -16.45 -4.38
N GLU A 59 -3.33 -17.03 -3.26
CA GLU A 59 -4.53 -17.88 -3.20
C GLU A 59 -5.80 -17.07 -2.86
N GLY A 60 -5.67 -15.74 -2.70
CA GLY A 60 -6.78 -14.85 -2.38
C GLY A 60 -7.16 -14.84 -0.91
N LYS A 61 -6.26 -15.23 0.00
CA LYS A 61 -6.49 -15.20 1.45
C LYS A 61 -5.77 -14.00 2.08
N VAL A 62 -6.45 -13.32 3.00
CA VAL A 62 -5.83 -12.27 3.83
C VAL A 62 -4.82 -12.90 4.78
N ILE A 63 -3.56 -12.51 4.65
CA ILE A 63 -2.44 -12.97 5.48
C ILE A 63 -1.98 -11.92 6.49
N ASP A 64 -2.30 -10.64 6.26
CA ASP A 64 -1.97 -9.57 7.19
C ASP A 64 -2.97 -8.40 7.09
N LYS A 65 -3.10 -7.65 8.19
CA LYS A 65 -3.97 -6.48 8.29
C LYS A 65 -3.45 -5.52 9.33
N PHE A 66 -3.14 -4.28 8.92
CA PHE A 66 -2.60 -3.27 9.82
C PHE A 66 -2.89 -1.85 9.34
N TYR A 67 -2.84 -0.88 10.25
CA TYR A 67 -2.91 0.53 9.88
C TYR A 67 -1.55 1.01 9.43
N LEU A 68 -1.48 1.60 8.23
CA LEU A 68 -0.20 2.04 7.69
C LEU A 68 0.42 3.15 8.54
N ILE A 69 -0.40 4.04 9.12
CA ILE A 69 0.07 5.15 9.97
C ILE A 69 0.80 4.68 11.25
N GLU A 70 0.54 3.44 11.68
CA GLU A 70 1.23 2.83 12.82
C GLU A 70 2.66 2.40 12.48
N ASN A 71 3.00 2.27 11.19
CA ASN A 71 4.37 1.98 10.75
C ASN A 71 5.26 3.23 10.90
N ASP A 72 6.27 3.15 11.76
CA ASP A 72 7.16 4.28 12.07
C ASP A 72 7.97 4.78 10.87
N GLU A 73 8.44 3.86 10.01
CA GLU A 73 9.21 4.20 8.80
C GLU A 73 8.33 5.00 7.83
N PHE A 74 7.10 4.53 7.63
CA PHE A 74 6.10 5.21 6.84
C PHE A 74 5.76 6.59 7.40
N ARG A 75 5.44 6.68 8.70
CA ARG A 75 5.07 7.93 9.36
C ARG A 75 6.17 8.99 9.23
N LYS A 76 7.43 8.57 9.37
CA LYS A 76 8.59 9.44 9.17
C LYS A 76 8.68 9.97 7.75
N MET A 77 8.48 9.13 6.73
CA MET A 77 8.45 9.56 5.33
C MET A 77 7.31 10.55 5.06
N LEU A 78 6.11 10.26 5.58
CA LEU A 78 4.93 11.11 5.41
C LEU A 78 5.20 12.53 5.97
N TYR A 79 5.70 12.64 7.21
CA TYR A 79 5.99 13.94 7.82
C TYR A 79 7.19 14.67 7.21
N GLN A 80 8.10 13.98 6.54
CA GLN A 80 9.16 14.62 5.75
C GLN A 80 8.61 15.27 4.48
N LYS A 81 7.64 14.61 3.82
CA LYS A 81 7.05 15.09 2.57
C LYS A 81 5.99 16.18 2.81
N TYR A 82 5.25 16.08 3.91
CA TYR A 82 4.24 17.05 4.33
C TYR A 82 4.54 17.53 5.76
N PRO A 83 5.52 18.43 5.95
CA PRO A 83 5.79 19.02 7.25
C PRO A 83 4.57 19.82 7.71
N ILE A 84 4.17 19.59 8.97
CA ILE A 84 3.03 20.23 9.64
C ILE A 84 3.41 21.68 10.02
#